data_AF-A0A7R8VPU9-F1
#
_entry.id   AF-A0A7R8VPU9-F1
#
_cell.length_a   1.000
_cell.length_b   1.000
_cell.length_c   1.000
_cell.angle_alpha   90.00
_cell.angle_beta   90.00
_cell.angle_gamma   90.00
#
_symmetry.space_group_name_H-M   'P 1'
#
loop_
_entity.id
_entity.type
_entity.pdbx_description
1 polymer ?
#
loop_
_entity_poly.entity_id
_entity_poly.type
_entity_poly.pdbx_seq_one_letter_code
_entity_poly.pdbx_strand_id
1 'polypeptide(L)'
;MVTNVPGQCSRWSLLVDPQGQANKWIKSMEKLRNLRVIKFSDSDYMKVIEQSVEAGTPVLLENVGEELEPPLEPLLARQIYKQGQYVVTAGQTDLQTGSVCGHCWPDRSTNRVSNTFYINLGDNTVEYKPEFRFYMTSKLRNPHFLPEVFNSVTIVNFALTIEGLEDQLLGIVVAKERPDLEDKRQELIVQSAANEKLLKQVEDSILITLSGTEGNILENESAIEVLDSSKVRMKGLDSSKVRMKGLESSKVRMKGLESSKVRMKGLESSKMMYPAFAQILSLGIVQRQEAAKDTKLKIDSFRLSYRPIARHSAVLYYCITDLPNVDPMYQYSLVWFINLYTMSIESRYSTGT
;
A
#
# COMPACT_ATOMS: atom_id res chain seq x y z
N MET A 1 -1.41 7.33 -12.73
CA MET A 1 -2.53 6.59 -12.08
C MET A 1 -2.60 7.04 -10.64
N VAL A 2 -3.70 7.69 -10.26
CA VAL A 2 -3.91 8.19 -8.89
C VAL A 2 -3.85 7.00 -7.94
N THR A 3 -2.88 7.03 -7.02
CA THR A 3 -2.75 6.07 -5.93
C THR A 3 -3.86 6.32 -4.91
N ASN A 4 -5.09 5.95 -5.25
CA ASN A 4 -6.13 5.78 -4.25
C ASN A 4 -5.98 4.39 -3.66
N VAL A 5 -5.24 4.32 -2.57
CA VAL A 5 -5.28 3.22 -1.62
C VAL A 5 -6.76 3.03 -1.22
N PRO A 6 -7.33 1.81 -1.21
CA PRO A 6 -8.77 1.55 -0.99
C PRO A 6 -9.30 1.90 0.42
N GLY A 7 -8.57 2.72 1.18
CA GLY A 7 -8.93 3.19 2.52
C GLY A 7 -9.42 4.64 2.60
N GLN A 8 -9.53 5.37 1.47
CA GLN A 8 -9.95 6.79 1.44
C GLN A 8 -11.24 7.07 0.66
N CYS A 9 -11.91 6.04 0.15
CA CYS A 9 -13.18 6.23 -0.56
C CYS A 9 -14.33 6.47 0.43
N SER A 10 -15.11 7.53 0.19
CA SER A 10 -16.34 7.83 0.95
C SER A 10 -17.43 6.78 0.73
N ARG A 11 -17.42 6.13 -0.44
CA ARG A 11 -18.26 4.99 -0.82
C ARG A 11 -17.45 3.69 -0.81
N TRP A 12 -18.13 2.56 -0.68
CA TRP A 12 -17.49 1.25 -0.84
C TRP A 12 -16.98 1.06 -2.27
N SER A 13 -15.97 0.21 -2.44
CA SER A 13 -15.35 -0.05 -3.75
C SER A 13 -15.76 -1.40 -4.32
N LEU A 14 -16.25 -1.41 -5.57
CA LEU A 14 -16.49 -2.61 -6.37
C LEU A 14 -15.36 -2.78 -7.37
N LEU A 15 -14.60 -3.85 -7.23
CA LEU A 15 -13.43 -4.12 -8.05
C LEU A 15 -13.80 -5.04 -9.21
N VAL A 16 -13.68 -4.56 -10.44
CA VAL A 16 -13.86 -5.38 -11.65
C VAL A 16 -12.54 -6.06 -11.96
N ASP A 17 -12.43 -7.35 -11.66
CA ASP A 17 -11.19 -8.13 -11.68
C ASP A 17 -11.41 -9.50 -12.36
N PRO A 18 -11.37 -9.54 -13.70
CA PRO A 18 -11.58 -10.80 -14.44
C PRO A 18 -10.46 -11.83 -14.21
N GLN A 19 -9.29 -11.42 -13.73
CA GLN A 19 -8.14 -12.30 -13.51
C GLN A 19 -7.96 -12.73 -12.04
N GLY A 20 -8.78 -12.21 -11.12
CA GLY A 20 -8.73 -12.54 -9.70
C GLY A 20 -7.50 -11.99 -8.95
N GLN A 21 -6.79 -11.02 -9.52
CA GLN A 21 -5.61 -10.42 -8.87
C GLN A 21 -5.99 -9.57 -7.65
N ALA A 22 -7.00 -8.72 -7.78
CA ALA A 22 -7.51 -7.88 -6.70
C ALA A 22 -8.08 -8.74 -5.56
N ASN A 23 -8.78 -9.82 -5.89
CA ASN A 23 -9.27 -10.79 -4.90
C ASN A 23 -8.13 -11.40 -4.06
N LYS A 24 -7.07 -11.88 -4.72
CA LYS A 24 -5.89 -12.43 -4.02
C LYS A 24 -5.21 -11.37 -3.16
N TRP A 25 -5.11 -10.14 -3.67
CA TRP A 25 -4.48 -9.04 -2.97
C TRP A 25 -5.25 -8.61 -1.71
N ILE A 26 -6.58 -8.46 -1.78
CA ILE A 26 -7.41 -8.16 -0.60
C ILE A 26 -7.25 -9.24 0.47
N LYS A 27 -7.31 -10.52 0.07
CA LYS A 27 -7.12 -11.65 1.00
C LYS A 27 -5.75 -11.63 1.68
N SER A 28 -4.71 -11.21 0.96
CA SER A 28 -3.36 -11.08 1.54
C SER A 28 -3.23 -9.87 2.45
N MET A 29 -3.84 -8.74 2.09
CA MET A 29 -3.78 -7.50 2.87
C MET A 29 -4.51 -7.63 4.21
N GLU A 30 -5.74 -8.13 4.16
CA GLU A 30 -6.64 -8.18 5.32
C GLU A 30 -6.51 -9.52 6.10
N LYS A 31 -5.46 -10.30 5.82
CA LYS A 31 -5.20 -11.60 6.48
C LYS A 31 -5.08 -11.46 8.00
N LEU A 32 -4.50 -10.35 8.48
CA LEU A 32 -4.32 -10.09 9.92
C LEU A 32 -5.64 -9.73 10.63
N ARG A 33 -6.67 -9.30 9.89
CA ARG A 33 -7.96 -8.85 10.43
C ARG A 33 -9.06 -9.89 10.32
N ASN A 34 -8.73 -11.15 9.99
CA ASN A 34 -9.68 -12.25 9.81
C ASN A 34 -10.80 -11.94 8.80
N LEU A 35 -10.42 -11.59 7.57
CA LEU A 35 -11.34 -11.35 6.45
C LEU A 35 -12.35 -12.50 6.26
N ARG A 36 -13.63 -12.17 6.25
CA ARG A 36 -14.72 -13.10 5.90
C ARG A 36 -15.01 -13.00 4.41
N VAL A 37 -15.02 -14.14 3.71
CA VAL A 37 -15.32 -14.22 2.27
C VAL A 37 -16.72 -14.79 2.09
N ILE A 38 -17.56 -14.11 1.32
CA ILE A 38 -18.97 -14.45 1.08
C ILE A 38 -19.30 -14.38 -0.42
N LYS A 39 -20.34 -15.08 -0.86
CA LYS A 39 -20.91 -14.98 -2.22
C LYS A 39 -22.43 -14.80 -2.13
N PHE A 40 -23.04 -14.19 -3.14
CA PHE A 40 -24.51 -14.10 -3.25
C PHE A 40 -25.20 -15.45 -3.34
N SER A 41 -24.51 -16.50 -3.81
CA SER A 41 -25.05 -17.85 -3.86
C SER A 41 -25.27 -18.48 -2.47
N ASP A 42 -24.66 -17.92 -1.42
CA ASP A 42 -24.73 -18.48 -0.07
C ASP A 42 -25.99 -17.95 0.64
N SER A 43 -26.91 -18.82 1.07
CA SER A 43 -28.16 -18.39 1.72
C SER A 43 -27.96 -17.60 3.03
N ASP A 44 -26.82 -17.75 3.68
CA ASP A 44 -26.49 -17.11 4.96
C ASP A 44 -25.66 -15.83 4.80
N TYR A 45 -25.48 -15.31 3.57
CA TYR A 45 -24.60 -14.15 3.32
C TYR A 45 -25.00 -12.92 4.17
N MET A 46 -26.30 -12.63 4.32
CA MET A 46 -26.79 -11.51 5.15
C MET A 46 -26.45 -11.68 6.63
N LYS A 47 -26.64 -12.88 7.18
CA LYS A 47 -26.32 -13.16 8.58
C LYS A 47 -24.82 -12.99 8.85
N VAL A 48 -23.97 -13.40 7.90
CA VAL A 48 -22.52 -13.21 8.01
C VAL A 48 -22.16 -11.72 7.99
N ILE A 49 -22.83 -10.91 7.17
CA ILE A 49 -22.62 -9.46 7.13
C ILE A 49 -23.04 -8.84 8.47
N GLU A 50 -24.22 -9.18 9.00
CA GLU A 50 -24.69 -8.68 10.31
C GLU A 50 -23.67 -8.97 11.42
N GLN A 51 -23.23 -10.24 11.53
CA GLN A 51 -22.21 -10.65 12.51
C GLN A 51 -20.89 -9.91 12.30
N SER A 52 -20.49 -9.67 11.06
CA SER A 52 -19.24 -8.98 10.75
C SER A 52 -19.31 -7.48 11.04
N VAL A 53 -20.47 -6.85 10.88
CA VAL A 53 -20.70 -5.44 11.25
C VAL A 53 -20.63 -5.27 12.76
N GLU A 54 -21.25 -6.17 13.53
CA GLU A 54 -21.21 -6.19 14.99
C GLU A 54 -19.79 -6.48 15.51
N ALA A 55 -19.08 -7.43 14.88
CA ALA A 55 -17.72 -7.78 15.26
C ALA A 55 -16.68 -6.72 14.81
N GLY A 56 -16.96 -5.96 13.75
CA GLY A 56 -16.00 -5.05 13.11
C GLY A 56 -15.02 -5.74 12.17
N THR A 57 -15.29 -6.99 11.76
CA THR A 57 -14.41 -7.76 10.87
C THR A 57 -14.62 -7.37 9.40
N PRO A 58 -13.57 -7.30 8.57
CA PRO A 58 -13.72 -6.98 7.17
C PRO A 58 -14.42 -8.11 6.40
N VAL A 59 -15.24 -7.75 5.41
CA VAL A 59 -15.99 -8.68 4.56
C VAL A 59 -15.62 -8.46 3.10
N LEU A 60 -15.41 -9.55 2.38
CA LEU A 60 -15.19 -9.61 0.94
C LEU A 60 -16.33 -10.38 0.26
N LEU A 61 -17.09 -9.68 -0.56
CA LEU A 61 -18.13 -10.24 -1.41
C LEU A 61 -17.58 -10.57 -2.79
N GLU A 62 -17.54 -11.86 -3.14
CA GLU A 62 -17.01 -12.35 -4.41
C GLU A 62 -18.11 -12.57 -5.46
N ASN A 63 -17.72 -12.39 -6.73
CA ASN A 63 -18.56 -12.64 -7.91
C ASN A 63 -19.85 -11.81 -7.93
N VAL A 64 -19.75 -10.53 -7.56
CA VAL A 64 -20.85 -9.57 -7.73
C VAL A 64 -21.23 -9.50 -9.21
N GLY A 65 -22.52 -9.67 -9.49
CA GLY A 65 -23.10 -9.57 -10.83
C GLY A 65 -23.25 -8.12 -11.29
N GLU A 66 -24.13 -7.90 -12.27
CA GLU A 66 -24.46 -6.55 -12.78
C GLU A 66 -25.45 -5.81 -11.87
N GLU A 67 -26.22 -6.57 -11.08
CA GLU A 67 -27.20 -6.08 -10.13
C GLU A 67 -26.74 -6.33 -8.68
N LEU A 68 -27.05 -5.37 -7.81
CA LEU A 68 -26.83 -5.48 -6.37
C LEU A 68 -28.16 -5.78 -5.68
N GLU A 69 -28.15 -6.68 -4.69
CA GLU A 69 -29.37 -7.02 -3.98
C GLU A 69 -29.84 -5.86 -3.07
N PRO A 70 -31.14 -5.48 -3.10
CA PRO A 70 -31.69 -4.39 -2.30
C PRO A 70 -31.39 -4.43 -0.79
N PRO A 71 -31.31 -5.60 -0.11
CA PRO A 71 -30.97 -5.66 1.32
C PRO A 71 -29.61 -5.07 1.70
N LEU A 72 -28.69 -4.91 0.74
CA LEU A 72 -27.38 -4.28 0.97
C LEU A 72 -27.43 -2.76 0.92
N GLU A 73 -28.51 -2.16 0.40
CA GLU A 73 -28.62 -0.72 0.20
C GLU A 73 -28.35 0.11 1.47
N PRO A 74 -28.86 -0.24 2.67
CA PRO A 74 -28.57 0.51 3.90
C PRO A 74 -27.08 0.53 4.24
N LEU A 75 -26.37 -0.58 3.97
CA LEU A 75 -24.93 -0.71 4.17
C LEU A 75 -24.15 0.10 3.14
N LEU A 76 -24.59 0.06 1.88
CA LEU A 76 -23.95 0.76 0.77
C LEU A 76 -24.09 2.28 0.90
N ALA A 77 -25.28 2.75 1.26
CA ALA A 77 -25.59 4.14 1.52
C ALA A 77 -25.07 4.64 2.89
N ARG A 78 -24.53 3.75 3.73
CA ARG A 78 -24.06 4.03 5.10
C ARG A 78 -25.12 4.78 5.92
N GLN A 79 -26.34 4.24 5.95
CA GLN A 79 -27.46 4.78 6.74
C GLN A 79 -27.26 4.49 8.24
N ILE A 80 -26.19 5.06 8.79
CA ILE A 80 -25.77 4.87 10.17
C ILE A 80 -26.42 5.96 11.02
N TYR A 81 -27.06 5.57 12.10
CA TYR A 81 -27.68 6.48 13.04
C TYR A 81 -27.21 6.19 14.47
N LYS A 82 -27.28 7.19 15.35
CA LYS A 82 -27.00 7.01 16.77
C LYS A 82 -28.32 6.82 17.50
N GLN A 83 -28.53 5.68 18.15
CA GLN A 83 -29.65 5.55 19.09
C GLN A 83 -29.26 6.27 20.37
N GLY A 84 -29.83 7.46 20.56
CA GLY A 84 -29.47 8.35 21.65
C GLY A 84 -30.18 9.69 21.61
N GLN A 85 -31.49 9.70 21.37
CA GLN A 85 -32.36 10.76 21.87
C GLN A 85 -33.82 10.29 21.88
N TYR A 86 -34.48 10.46 23.03
CA TYR A 86 -35.94 10.53 23.09
C TYR A 86 -36.41 11.48 21.99
N VAL A 87 -37.36 10.99 21.19
CA VAL A 87 -38.21 11.82 20.35
C VAL A 87 -38.96 12.76 21.30
N VAL A 88 -38.55 14.03 21.37
CA VAL A 88 -39.49 15.05 21.83
C VAL A 88 -40.31 15.37 20.59
N THR A 89 -41.45 14.70 20.46
CA THR A 89 -42.48 15.08 19.51
C THR A 89 -42.76 16.56 19.74
N ALA A 90 -42.43 17.41 18.78
CA ALA A 90 -42.87 18.80 18.77
C ALA A 90 -44.38 18.81 18.48
N GLY A 91 -45.16 18.45 19.50
CA GLY A 91 -46.59 18.71 19.60
C GLY A 91 -46.77 19.85 20.58
N GLN A 92 -47.24 20.99 20.04
CA GLN A 92 -47.87 22.13 20.73
C GLN A 92 -48.07 22.02 22.25
N THR A 93 -47.52 22.99 22.99
CA THR A 93 -48.32 23.86 23.88
C THR A 93 -47.59 25.18 24.15
N ASP A 94 -48.24 26.25 23.71
CA ASP A 94 -48.27 27.65 24.15
C ASP A 94 -47.42 28.14 25.35
N LEU A 95 -46.72 29.26 25.09
CA LEU A 95 -46.67 30.54 25.81
C LEU A 95 -46.61 30.62 27.37
N GLN A 96 -45.64 31.46 27.78
CA GLN A 96 -45.57 32.31 29.00
C GLN A 96 -45.19 31.66 30.34
N THR A 97 -43.95 31.88 30.79
CA THR A 97 -43.59 32.82 31.89
C THR A 97 -42.12 32.64 32.27
N GLY A 98 -41.44 33.75 32.53
CA GLY A 98 -40.08 33.75 33.04
C GLY A 98 -40.04 33.52 34.55
N SER A 99 -39.08 32.72 35.00
CA SER A 99 -38.35 32.95 36.26
C SER A 99 -37.09 32.09 36.24
N VAL A 100 -35.94 32.76 36.26
CA VAL A 100 -34.62 32.14 36.32
C VAL A 100 -34.36 31.78 37.77
N CYS A 101 -34.55 30.53 38.16
CA CYS A 101 -34.04 30.01 39.42
C CYS A 101 -32.59 29.55 39.22
N GLY A 102 -31.65 30.42 39.58
CA GLY A 102 -30.29 30.01 39.88
C GLY A 102 -30.27 29.20 41.18
N HIS A 103 -29.42 28.17 41.22
CA HIS A 103 -29.20 27.21 42.32
C HIS A 103 -30.06 25.94 42.25
N CYS A 104 -29.74 25.08 41.29
CA CYS A 104 -29.74 23.62 41.42
C CYS A 104 -28.82 23.08 40.31
N TRP A 105 -27.54 22.81 40.60
CA TRP A 105 -26.73 21.97 39.73
C TRP A 105 -27.32 20.55 39.83
N PRO A 106 -27.79 19.93 38.73
CA PRO A 106 -28.06 18.52 38.75
C PRO A 106 -26.72 17.80 38.90
N ASP A 107 -26.70 16.89 39.86
CA ASP A 107 -25.58 16.02 40.17
C ASP A 107 -24.99 15.41 38.89
N ARG A 108 -23.69 15.61 38.70
CA ARG A 108 -22.93 15.17 37.52
C ARG A 108 -22.70 13.67 37.64
N SER A 109 -23.77 12.89 37.47
CA SER A 109 -23.64 11.59 36.83
C SER A 109 -23.50 11.86 35.34
N THR A 110 -22.27 12.05 34.88
CA THR A 110 -21.94 11.91 33.46
C THR A 110 -22.34 10.51 33.06
N ASN A 111 -23.57 10.35 32.59
CA ASN A 111 -23.95 9.24 31.74
C ASN A 111 -22.90 9.22 30.63
N ARG A 112 -22.03 8.21 30.65
CA ARG A 112 -21.16 7.90 29.54
C ARG A 112 -22.10 7.58 28.39
N VAL A 113 -22.41 8.59 27.58
CA VAL A 113 -23.12 8.40 26.31
C VAL A 113 -22.22 7.47 25.51
N SER A 114 -22.62 6.22 25.38
CA SER A 114 -21.96 5.29 24.48
C SER A 114 -22.09 5.90 23.09
N ASN A 115 -20.97 6.29 22.48
CA ASN A 115 -20.94 6.78 21.11
C ASN A 115 -21.06 5.59 20.13
N THR A 116 -22.09 4.78 20.34
CA THR A 116 -22.39 3.55 19.61
C THR A 116 -23.27 3.90 18.44
N PHE A 117 -22.83 3.48 17.26
CA PHE A 117 -23.54 3.69 16.01
C PHE A 117 -24.37 2.45 15.70
N TYR A 118 -25.50 2.60 15.03
CA TYR A 118 -26.40 1.52 14.65
C TYR A 118 -26.74 1.63 13.17
N ILE A 119 -27.03 0.49 12.56
CA ILE A 119 -27.49 0.37 11.18
C ILE A 119 -28.67 -0.60 11.11
N ASN A 120 -29.65 -0.31 10.26
CA ASN A 120 -30.75 -1.22 9.98
C ASN A 120 -30.41 -2.05 8.73
N LEU A 121 -30.35 -3.37 8.87
CA LEU A 121 -30.15 -4.30 7.77
C LEU A 121 -31.39 -5.19 7.68
N GLY A 122 -32.24 -4.94 6.67
CA GLY A 122 -33.56 -5.57 6.59
C GLY A 122 -34.40 -5.22 7.82
N ASP A 123 -34.80 -6.24 8.57
CA ASP A 123 -35.61 -6.11 9.79
C ASP A 123 -34.79 -6.00 11.08
N ASN A 124 -33.46 -6.15 11.00
CA ASN A 124 -32.57 -6.20 12.16
C ASN A 124 -31.83 -4.87 12.40
N THR A 125 -31.81 -4.40 13.64
CA THR A 125 -30.94 -3.30 14.08
C THR A 125 -29.63 -3.88 14.63
N VAL A 126 -28.51 -3.53 14.00
CA VAL A 126 -27.17 -4.04 14.34
C VAL A 126 -26.26 -2.90 14.80
N GLU A 127 -25.43 -3.14 15.82
CA GLU A 127 -24.39 -2.20 16.26
C GLU A 127 -23.28 -2.08 15.21
N TYR A 128 -23.01 -0.87 14.75
CA TYR A 128 -22.01 -0.57 13.74
C TYR A 128 -20.67 -0.16 14.36
N LYS A 129 -19.62 -0.96 14.08
CA LYS A 129 -18.24 -0.59 14.44
C LYS A 129 -17.53 0.17 13.32
N PRO A 130 -16.89 1.33 13.61
CA PRO A 130 -16.14 2.09 12.61
C PRO A 130 -14.97 1.36 11.95
N GLU A 131 -14.49 0.27 12.56
CA GLU A 131 -13.39 -0.55 12.03
C GLU A 131 -13.81 -1.45 10.85
N PHE A 132 -15.13 -1.64 10.68
CA PHE A 132 -15.70 -2.47 9.63
C PHE A 132 -15.30 -1.97 8.23
N ARG A 133 -14.93 -2.91 7.36
CA ARG A 133 -14.61 -2.65 5.95
C ARG A 133 -15.33 -3.63 5.04
N PHE A 134 -15.90 -3.11 3.98
CA PHE A 134 -16.62 -3.88 2.98
C PHE A 134 -15.95 -3.78 1.62
N TYR A 135 -15.63 -4.93 1.04
CA TYR A 135 -15.01 -5.08 -0.27
C TYR A 135 -15.91 -5.91 -1.18
N MET A 136 -15.98 -5.51 -2.44
CA MET A 136 -16.75 -6.25 -3.46
C MET A 136 -15.86 -6.52 -4.66
N THR A 137 -15.99 -7.70 -5.26
CA THR A 137 -15.27 -8.05 -6.49
C THR A 137 -16.18 -8.71 -7.50
N SER A 138 -15.98 -8.38 -8.77
CA SER A 138 -16.67 -8.99 -9.91
C SER A 138 -15.64 -9.63 -10.84
N LYS A 139 -15.97 -10.80 -11.39
CA LYS A 139 -15.17 -11.47 -12.43
C LYS A 139 -15.62 -11.17 -13.84
N LEU A 140 -16.69 -10.39 -13.98
CA LEU A 140 -17.21 -10.01 -15.29
C LEU A 140 -16.16 -9.15 -16.01
N ARG A 141 -15.87 -9.48 -17.27
CA ARG A 141 -14.88 -8.77 -18.08
C ARG A 141 -15.38 -7.39 -18.51
N ASN A 142 -16.65 -7.35 -18.91
CA ASN A 142 -17.33 -6.14 -19.35
C ASN A 142 -18.73 -6.08 -18.73
N PRO A 143 -18.84 -5.90 -17.40
CA PRO A 143 -20.14 -5.77 -16.74
C PRO A 143 -20.82 -4.45 -17.16
N HIS A 144 -22.09 -4.52 -17.50
CA HIS A 144 -22.89 -3.33 -17.78
C HIS A 144 -23.73 -2.93 -16.56
N PHE A 145 -23.13 -2.13 -15.67
CA PHE A 145 -23.82 -1.71 -14.44
C PHE A 145 -24.89 -0.65 -14.71
N LEU A 146 -26.01 -0.77 -14.00
CA LEU A 146 -27.06 0.25 -13.98
C LEU A 146 -26.59 1.52 -13.25
N PRO A 147 -27.14 2.72 -13.58
CA PRO A 147 -26.77 3.98 -12.91
C PRO A 147 -26.92 3.97 -11.38
N GLU A 148 -27.83 3.15 -10.85
CA GLU A 148 -28.04 2.97 -9.40
C GLU A 148 -26.80 2.42 -8.70
N VAL A 149 -26.07 1.51 -9.36
CA VAL A 149 -24.83 0.93 -8.84
C VAL A 149 -23.71 1.97 -8.79
N PHE A 150 -23.63 2.84 -9.81
CA PHE A 150 -22.62 3.92 -9.85
C PHE A 150 -22.83 4.98 -8.77
N ASN A 151 -24.08 5.22 -8.37
CA ASN A 151 -24.41 6.19 -7.33
C ASN A 151 -24.08 5.67 -5.92
N SER A 152 -24.27 4.37 -5.70
CA SER A 152 -24.07 3.70 -4.41
C SER A 152 -22.61 3.28 -4.18
N VAL A 153 -21.90 2.87 -5.23
CA VAL A 153 -20.58 2.23 -5.12
C VAL A 153 -19.56 2.89 -6.05
N THR A 154 -18.31 3.00 -5.60
CA THR A 154 -17.19 3.40 -6.46
C THR A 154 -16.67 2.18 -7.23
N ILE A 155 -16.87 2.17 -8.54
CA ILE A 155 -16.38 1.11 -9.40
C ILE A 155 -14.91 1.37 -9.72
N VAL A 156 -14.06 0.38 -9.48
CA VAL A 156 -12.63 0.42 -9.80
C VAL A 156 -12.32 -0.69 -10.79
N ASN A 157 -11.85 -0.31 -11.97
CA ASN A 157 -11.47 -1.27 -12.99
C ASN A 157 -10.06 -1.82 -12.70
N PHE A 158 -9.98 -3.10 -12.37
CA PHE A 158 -8.75 -3.88 -12.18
C PHE A 158 -8.47 -4.80 -13.38
N ALA A 159 -9.14 -4.59 -14.51
CA ALA A 159 -8.78 -5.25 -15.75
C ALA A 159 -7.31 -4.97 -16.07
N LEU A 160 -6.60 -6.04 -16.43
CA LEU A 160 -5.22 -5.94 -16.89
C LEU A 160 -5.18 -4.99 -18.09
N THR A 161 -4.16 -4.14 -18.16
CA THR A 161 -3.88 -3.27 -19.31
C THR A 161 -2.79 -3.90 -20.17
N ILE A 162 -2.75 -3.54 -21.47
CA ILE A 162 -1.73 -4.07 -22.39
C ILE A 162 -0.33 -3.73 -21.89
N GLU A 163 -0.12 -2.48 -21.44
CA GLU A 163 1.15 -2.04 -20.87
C GLU A 163 1.50 -2.81 -19.58
N GLY A 164 0.51 -3.06 -18.71
CA GLY A 164 0.72 -3.83 -17.49
C GLY A 164 1.10 -5.29 -17.76
N LEU A 165 0.47 -5.92 -18.76
CA LEU A 165 0.83 -7.25 -19.21
C LEU A 165 2.20 -7.28 -19.89
N GLU A 166 2.53 -6.28 -20.71
CA GLU A 166 3.85 -6.11 -21.33
C GLU A 166 4.94 -6.07 -20.26
N ASP A 167 4.78 -5.24 -19.22
CA ASP A 167 5.74 -5.15 -18.12
C ASP A 167 5.85 -6.47 -17.33
N GLN A 168 4.73 -7.18 -17.14
CA GLN A 168 4.70 -8.48 -16.48
C GLN A 168 5.44 -9.55 -17.30
N LEU A 169 5.15 -9.66 -18.60
CA LEU A 169 5.81 -10.61 -19.50
C LEU A 169 7.29 -10.29 -19.65
N LEU A 170 7.64 -9.00 -19.75
CA LEU A 170 9.02 -8.55 -19.77
C LEU A 170 9.80 -9.02 -18.53
N GLY A 171 9.20 -8.90 -17.34
CA GLY A 171 9.78 -9.41 -16.10
C GLY A 171 10.03 -10.92 -16.17
N ILE A 172 9.07 -11.69 -16.68
CA ILE A 172 9.18 -13.14 -16.80
C ILE A 172 10.30 -13.56 -17.77
N VAL A 173 10.40 -12.90 -18.94
CA VAL A 173 11.48 -13.17 -19.92
C VAL A 173 12.84 -12.91 -19.28
N VAL A 174 13.01 -11.75 -18.67
CA VAL A 174 14.31 -11.34 -18.10
C VAL A 174 14.70 -12.28 -16.96
N ALA A 175 13.75 -12.65 -16.10
CA ALA A 175 13.97 -13.59 -15.00
C ALA A 175 14.40 -14.99 -15.50
N LYS A 176 13.85 -15.43 -16.64
CA LYS A 176 14.18 -16.74 -17.23
C LYS A 176 15.48 -16.72 -18.05
N GLU A 177 15.74 -15.65 -18.81
CA GLU A 177 16.95 -15.57 -19.65
C GLU A 177 18.21 -15.19 -18.86
N ARG A 178 18.08 -14.29 -17.87
CA ARG A 178 19.19 -13.74 -17.09
C ARG A 178 18.82 -13.64 -15.60
N PRO A 179 18.72 -14.77 -14.89
CA PRO A 179 18.40 -14.78 -13.46
C PRO A 179 19.40 -13.95 -12.64
N ASP A 180 20.69 -13.99 -12.97
CA ASP A 180 21.74 -13.23 -12.26
C ASP A 180 21.46 -11.71 -12.18
N LEU A 181 20.94 -11.13 -13.27
CA LEU A 181 20.62 -9.70 -13.31
C LEU A 181 19.34 -9.38 -12.55
N GLU A 182 18.38 -10.30 -12.53
CA GLU A 182 17.12 -10.15 -11.81
C GLU A 182 17.33 -10.29 -10.29
N ASP A 183 18.16 -11.22 -9.85
CA ASP A 183 18.55 -11.35 -8.43
C ASP A 183 19.24 -10.08 -7.93
N LYS A 184 20.18 -9.55 -8.73
CA LYS A 184 20.87 -8.31 -8.41
C LYS A 184 19.91 -7.10 -8.37
N ARG A 185 18.92 -7.06 -9.27
CA ARG A 185 17.86 -6.05 -9.25
C ARG A 185 17.04 -6.16 -7.97
N GLN A 186 16.63 -7.37 -7.60
CA GLN A 186 15.84 -7.63 -6.40
C GLN A 186 16.60 -7.22 -5.13
N GLU A 187 17.90 -7.55 -5.05
CA GLU A 187 18.77 -7.12 -3.96
C GLU A 187 18.83 -5.58 -3.87
N LEU A 188 19.04 -4.89 -4.99
CA LEU A 188 19.07 -3.43 -5.03
C LEU A 188 17.74 -2.81 -4.61
N ILE A 189 16.60 -3.42 -4.94
CA ILE A 189 15.27 -2.95 -4.52
C ILE A 189 15.12 -3.07 -3.01
N VAL A 190 15.50 -4.20 -2.42
CA VAL A 190 15.44 -4.42 -0.97
C VAL A 190 16.36 -3.45 -0.22
N GLN A 191 17.60 -3.29 -0.70
CA GLN A 191 18.54 -2.32 -0.13
C GLN A 191 18.04 -0.88 -0.26
N SER A 192 17.46 -0.51 -1.41
CA SER A 192 16.88 0.81 -1.61
C SER A 192 15.71 1.08 -0.67
N ALA A 193 14.81 0.11 -0.46
CA ALA A 193 13.68 0.24 0.47
C ALA A 193 14.15 0.36 1.93
N ALA A 194 15.17 -0.41 2.33
CA ALA A 194 15.78 -0.28 3.66
C ALA A 194 16.41 1.11 3.85
N ASN A 195 17.13 1.61 2.85
CA ASN A 195 17.73 2.94 2.88
C ASN A 195 16.66 4.05 2.96
N GLU A 196 15.57 3.93 2.20
CA GLU A 196 14.46 4.90 2.25
C GLU A 196 13.76 4.90 3.62
N LYS A 197 13.54 3.73 4.22
CA LYS A 197 12.98 3.61 5.57
C LYS A 197 13.87 4.30 6.61
N LEU A 198 15.19 4.07 6.53
CA LEU A 198 16.16 4.73 7.41
C LEU A 198 16.17 6.25 7.24
N LEU A 199 15.96 6.76 6.02
CA LEU A 199 15.84 8.20 5.78
C LEU A 199 14.58 8.78 6.45
N LYS A 200 13.41 8.15 6.24
CA LYS A 200 12.16 8.59 6.88
C LYS A 200 12.23 8.57 8.40
N GLN A 201 12.78 7.51 8.98
CA GLN A 201 12.97 7.43 10.45
C GLN A 201 13.82 8.58 10.99
N VAL A 202 14.82 9.02 10.23
CA VAL A 202 15.63 10.16 10.64
C VAL A 202 14.88 11.47 10.43
N GLU A 203 14.16 11.66 9.32
CA GLU A 203 13.28 12.81 9.12
C GLU A 203 12.25 12.95 10.26
N ASP A 204 11.60 11.85 10.63
CA ASP A 204 10.65 11.80 11.74
C ASP A 204 11.33 12.16 13.07
N SER A 205 12.55 11.65 13.32
CA SER A 205 13.30 11.98 14.53
C SER A 205 13.67 13.47 14.61
N ILE A 206 13.98 14.10 13.47
CA ILE A 206 14.23 15.54 13.38
C ILE A 206 12.94 16.29 13.68
N LEU A 207 11.82 15.91 13.06
CA LEU A 207 10.52 16.55 13.28
C LEU A 207 10.09 16.47 14.74
N ILE A 208 10.23 15.31 15.39
CA ILE A 208 9.92 15.12 16.81
C ILE A 208 10.79 16.04 17.68
N THR A 209 12.08 16.14 17.37
CA THR A 209 13.02 16.96 18.14
C THR A 209 12.73 18.46 17.96
N LEU A 210 12.37 18.88 16.75
CA LEU A 210 11.97 20.26 16.43
C LEU A 210 10.62 20.63 17.04
N SER A 211 9.63 19.72 17.01
CA SER A 211 8.30 19.96 17.59
C SER A 211 8.30 19.89 19.12
N GLY A 212 9.15 19.04 19.71
CA GLY A 212 9.23 18.87 21.16
C GLY A 212 9.96 20.02 21.87
N THR A 213 10.60 20.92 21.13
CA THR A 213 11.29 22.08 21.67
C THR A 213 10.36 23.30 21.65
N GLU A 214 9.41 23.36 22.59
CA GLU A 214 8.67 24.60 22.89
C GLU A 214 9.58 25.56 23.69
N GLY A 215 10.61 26.10 23.04
CA GLY A 215 11.62 26.93 23.69
C GLY A 215 12.78 27.31 22.77
N ASN A 216 13.78 28.00 23.32
CA ASN A 216 14.94 28.48 22.57
C ASN A 216 15.80 27.26 22.12
N ILE A 217 15.71 26.91 20.84
CA ILE A 217 16.37 25.72 20.23
C ILE A 217 17.89 25.68 20.49
N LEU A 218 18.49 26.83 20.77
CA LEU A 218 19.92 26.98 21.07
C LEU A 218 20.34 26.45 22.45
N GLU A 219 19.39 26.14 23.34
CA GLU A 219 19.68 25.62 24.69
C GLU A 219 19.60 24.09 24.78
N ASN A 220 18.97 23.44 23.80
CA ASN A 220 18.88 22.00 23.74
C ASN A 220 20.07 21.40 22.98
N GLU A 221 21.08 20.97 23.73
CA GLU A 221 22.27 20.27 23.21
C GLU A 221 21.90 19.07 22.31
N SER A 222 20.88 18.31 22.70
CA SER A 222 20.37 17.17 21.91
C SER A 222 19.76 17.57 20.56
N ALA A 223 19.12 18.74 20.47
CA ALA A 223 18.56 19.24 19.22
C ALA A 223 19.67 19.69 18.27
N ILE A 224 20.73 20.30 18.81
CA ILE A 224 21.89 20.75 18.04
C ILE A 224 22.67 19.55 17.47
N GLU A 225 22.87 18.49 18.24
CA GLU A 225 23.55 17.26 17.78
C GLU A 225 22.78 16.52 16.67
N VAL A 226 21.46 16.40 16.81
CA VAL A 226 20.59 15.79 15.79
C VAL A 226 20.57 16.64 14.52
N LEU A 227 20.57 17.98 14.63
CA LEU A 227 20.60 18.88 13.48
C LEU A 227 21.97 18.90 12.78
N ASP A 228 23.08 18.81 13.51
CA ASP A 228 24.43 18.79 12.91
C ASP A 228 24.69 17.49 12.13
N SER A 229 24.29 16.34 12.71
CA SER A 229 24.31 15.05 12.00
C SER A 229 23.36 15.01 10.79
N SER A 230 22.28 15.82 10.81
CA SER A 230 21.34 15.96 9.70
C SER A 230 21.80 16.92 8.59
N LYS A 231 22.55 17.98 8.93
CA LYS A 231 23.11 18.94 7.97
C LYS A 231 24.09 18.29 6.99
N VAL A 232 24.88 17.33 7.47
CA VAL A 232 25.77 16.51 6.63
C VAL A 232 24.97 15.65 5.64
N ARG A 233 23.81 15.15 6.05
CA ARG A 233 22.92 14.31 5.22
C ARG A 233 22.24 15.10 4.10
N MET A 234 21.87 16.36 4.35
CA MET A 234 21.28 17.26 3.34
C MET A 234 22.30 17.80 2.32
N LYS A 235 23.54 18.09 2.74
CA LYS A 235 24.60 18.56 1.80
C LYS A 235 24.97 17.55 0.71
N GLY A 236 24.68 16.26 0.91
CA GLY A 236 24.88 15.22 -0.10
C GLY A 236 23.89 15.26 -1.28
N LEU A 237 22.79 16.02 -1.19
CA LEU A 237 21.84 16.22 -2.29
C LEU A 237 22.29 17.29 -3.32
N ASP A 238 23.33 18.06 -3.02
CA ASP A 238 23.77 19.23 -3.81
C ASP A 238 25.11 18.98 -4.55
N SER A 239 25.45 17.72 -4.84
CA SER A 239 26.73 17.35 -5.49
C SER A 239 26.79 17.65 -6.99
N SER A 240 25.76 18.24 -7.60
CA SER A 240 25.82 18.78 -8.97
C SER A 240 26.85 19.91 -9.15
N LYS A 241 27.57 20.34 -8.09
CA LYS A 241 28.54 21.44 -8.17
C LYS A 241 29.88 21.24 -7.44
N VAL A 242 30.18 20.07 -6.88
CA VAL A 242 31.49 19.85 -6.23
C VAL A 242 32.47 19.20 -7.20
N ARG A 243 33.10 20.05 -8.02
CA ARG A 243 34.35 19.71 -8.73
C ARG A 243 35.43 19.41 -7.69
N MET A 244 35.77 18.13 -7.50
CA MET A 244 37.00 17.76 -6.79
C MET A 244 38.19 18.09 -7.69
N LYS A 245 38.87 19.22 -7.41
CA LYS A 245 40.20 19.51 -7.95
C LYS A 245 41.24 18.81 -7.07
N GLY A 246 42.07 17.99 -7.71
CA GLY A 246 43.40 17.65 -7.24
C GLY A 246 43.47 16.51 -6.24
N LEU A 247 43.70 15.29 -6.76
CA LEU A 247 44.78 14.46 -6.26
C LEU A 247 45.20 13.52 -7.39
N GLU A 248 46.35 13.83 -7.96
CA GLU A 248 46.95 13.06 -9.05
C GLU A 248 47.25 11.64 -8.57
N SER A 249 46.89 10.69 -9.43
CA SER A 249 47.11 9.27 -9.26
C SER A 249 48.60 8.99 -9.34
N SER A 250 49.31 8.94 -8.21
CA SER A 250 50.68 8.44 -8.18
C SER A 250 51.08 7.93 -6.79
N LYS A 251 51.21 6.61 -6.70
CA LYS A 251 52.11 5.89 -5.78
C LYS A 251 51.69 5.80 -4.30
N VAL A 252 50.72 4.93 -4.00
CA VAL A 252 50.72 4.20 -2.72
C VAL A 252 50.56 2.71 -3.01
N ARG A 253 51.69 1.99 -2.92
CA ARG A 253 51.76 0.53 -2.97
C ARG A 253 51.83 0.06 -1.52
N MET A 254 50.72 -0.43 -0.96
CA MET A 254 50.77 -1.16 0.31
C MET A 254 50.78 -2.66 0.03
N LYS A 255 51.95 -3.28 0.17
CA LYS A 255 52.12 -4.73 0.34
C LYS A 255 51.98 -5.06 1.82
N GLY A 256 51.24 -6.11 2.12
CA GLY A 256 51.40 -6.91 3.34
C GLY A 256 50.82 -6.31 4.62
N LEU A 257 49.61 -6.75 4.97
CA LEU A 257 49.23 -6.95 6.37
C LEU A 257 48.20 -8.09 6.39
N GLU A 258 48.66 -9.26 6.81
CA GLU A 258 47.82 -10.41 7.08
C GLU A 258 46.85 -10.10 8.22
N SER A 259 45.63 -10.61 8.07
CA SER A 259 44.43 -10.33 8.87
C SER A 259 44.47 -10.94 10.27
N SER A 260 45.54 -10.78 11.03
CA SER A 260 45.64 -11.37 12.37
C SER A 260 46.56 -10.58 13.28
N LYS A 261 45.96 -9.96 14.29
CA LYS A 261 46.57 -9.46 15.54
C LYS A 261 47.11 -8.02 15.51
N VAL A 262 46.20 -7.05 15.43
CA VAL A 262 46.40 -5.73 16.08
C VAL A 262 45.52 -5.69 17.33
N ARG A 263 46.15 -5.78 18.50
CA ARG A 263 45.50 -5.63 19.80
C ARG A 263 45.73 -4.19 20.24
N MET A 264 44.76 -3.30 20.06
CA MET A 264 44.76 -2.02 20.75
C MET A 264 43.96 -2.18 22.05
N LYS A 265 44.66 -2.17 23.18
CA LYS A 265 44.07 -2.04 24.52
C LYS A 265 44.10 -0.57 24.91
N GLY A 266 42.95 -0.07 25.38
CA GLY A 266 42.87 1.11 26.23
C GLY A 266 42.78 2.44 25.50
N LEU A 267 41.58 2.82 25.10
CA LEU A 267 41.08 4.20 25.21
C LEU A 267 39.57 4.08 25.45
N GLU A 268 39.09 4.65 26.55
CA GLU A 268 37.69 4.60 26.96
C GLU A 268 36.77 5.06 25.82
N SER A 269 35.98 4.12 25.29
CA SER A 269 35.19 4.31 24.08
C SER A 269 33.84 5.00 24.31
N SER A 270 33.64 5.71 25.42
CA SER A 270 32.27 6.13 25.80
C SER A 270 31.88 7.57 25.49
N LYS A 271 32.79 8.48 25.06
CA LYS A 271 32.41 9.91 24.92
C LYS A 271 32.94 10.72 23.73
N MET A 272 33.66 10.15 22.75
CA MET A 272 34.09 10.89 21.53
C MET A 272 33.73 10.21 20.20
N MET A 273 32.88 9.19 20.20
CA MET A 273 32.61 8.37 19.01
C MET A 273 31.14 8.36 18.58
N TYR A 274 30.43 9.47 18.77
CA TYR A 274 29.04 9.60 18.31
C TYR A 274 28.86 10.52 17.09
N PRO A 275 29.56 11.67 16.93
CA PRO A 275 29.37 12.49 15.72
C PRO A 275 30.12 11.94 14.49
N ALA A 276 31.35 11.44 14.66
CA ALA A 276 32.15 10.91 13.56
C ALA A 276 31.58 9.60 12.97
N PHE A 277 30.97 8.75 13.80
CA PHE A 277 30.36 7.51 13.34
C PHE A 277 29.08 7.78 12.54
N ALA A 278 28.27 8.75 12.98
CA ALA A 278 27.10 9.22 12.22
C ALA A 278 27.49 9.82 10.85
N GLN A 279 28.59 10.59 10.80
CA GLN A 279 29.11 11.20 9.58
C GLN A 279 29.56 10.16 8.53
N ILE A 280 30.25 9.09 8.95
CA ILE A 280 30.70 8.00 8.08
C ILE A 280 29.50 7.20 7.54
N LEU A 281 28.49 6.95 8.38
CA LEU A 281 27.28 6.23 7.97
C LEU A 281 26.45 7.02 6.94
N SER A 282 26.27 8.34 7.12
CA SER A 282 25.50 9.17 6.18
C SER A 282 26.18 9.31 4.81
N LEU A 283 27.51 9.46 4.79
CA LEU A 283 28.29 9.48 3.54
C LEU A 283 28.19 8.13 2.80
N GLY A 284 28.23 7.03 3.54
CA GLY A 284 28.06 5.68 2.98
C GLY A 284 26.69 5.44 2.35
N ILE A 285 25.60 6.01 2.89
CA ILE A 285 24.26 5.87 2.32
C ILE A 285 24.15 6.60 0.98
N VAL A 286 24.66 7.84 0.89
CA VAL A 286 24.60 8.63 -0.36
C VAL A 286 25.40 7.96 -1.48
N GLN A 287 26.63 7.51 -1.18
CA GLN A 287 27.46 6.79 -2.16
C GLN A 287 26.83 5.47 -2.63
N ARG A 288 26.21 4.72 -1.71
CA ARG A 288 25.49 3.48 -2.05
C ARG A 288 24.27 3.76 -2.93
N GLN A 289 23.55 4.86 -2.68
CA GLN A 289 22.41 5.26 -3.51
C GLN A 289 22.84 5.67 -4.92
N GLU A 290 23.96 6.38 -5.08
CA GLU A 290 24.48 6.78 -6.39
C GLU A 290 24.94 5.55 -7.20
N ALA A 291 25.73 4.66 -6.60
CA ALA A 291 26.14 3.41 -7.24
C ALA A 291 24.95 2.49 -7.60
N ALA A 292 23.91 2.47 -6.75
CA ALA A 292 22.68 1.73 -7.01
C ALA A 292 21.89 2.31 -8.19
N LYS A 293 21.85 3.65 -8.35
CA LYS A 293 21.20 4.31 -9.51
C LYS A 293 21.86 3.93 -10.82
N ASP A 294 23.18 4.00 -10.90
CA ASP A 294 23.92 3.66 -12.12
C ASP A 294 23.74 2.18 -12.49
N THR A 295 23.77 1.30 -11.50
CA THR A 295 23.57 -0.13 -11.71
C THR A 295 22.13 -0.42 -12.16
N LYS A 296 21.14 0.27 -11.57
CA LYS A 296 19.74 0.15 -11.97
C LYS A 296 19.53 0.59 -13.42
N LEU A 297 20.13 1.71 -13.84
CA LEU A 297 20.04 2.18 -15.23
C LEU A 297 20.62 1.18 -16.23
N LYS A 298 21.76 0.56 -15.90
CA LYS A 298 22.34 -0.50 -16.74
C LYS A 298 21.42 -1.72 -16.83
N ILE A 299 20.81 -2.14 -15.72
CA ILE A 299 19.86 -3.25 -15.73
C ILE A 299 18.62 -2.89 -16.55
N ASP A 300 18.07 -1.68 -16.38
CA ASP A 300 16.88 -1.24 -17.11
C ASP A 300 17.13 -1.11 -18.62
N SER A 301 18.34 -0.71 -19.07
CA SER A 301 18.67 -0.68 -20.50
C SER A 301 18.68 -2.07 -21.14
N PHE A 302 19.16 -3.10 -20.42
CA PHE A 302 19.06 -4.49 -20.87
C PHE A 302 17.61 -4.98 -20.89
N ARG A 303 16.76 -4.58 -19.94
CA ARG A 303 15.33 -4.96 -19.96
C ARG A 303 14.63 -4.37 -21.20
N LEU A 304 14.97 -3.14 -21.57
CA LEU A 304 14.36 -2.49 -22.73
C LEU A 304 14.64 -3.20 -24.05
N SER A 305 15.71 -3.99 -24.19
CA SER A 305 15.94 -4.76 -25.43
C SER A 305 14.92 -5.88 -25.65
N TYR A 306 14.32 -6.39 -24.57
CA TYR A 306 13.30 -7.45 -24.63
C TYR A 306 11.87 -6.90 -24.71
N ARG A 307 11.69 -5.61 -24.49
CA ARG A 307 10.39 -4.94 -24.58
C ARG A 307 9.57 -5.27 -25.85
N PRO A 308 10.13 -5.30 -27.08
CA PRO A 308 9.35 -5.62 -28.27
C PRO A 308 8.75 -7.04 -28.24
N ILE A 309 9.44 -8.03 -27.64
CA ILE A 309 8.95 -9.41 -27.54
C ILE A 309 7.78 -9.50 -26.56
N ALA A 310 7.88 -8.78 -25.44
CA ALA A 310 6.84 -8.71 -24.43
C ALA A 310 5.60 -8.00 -24.99
N ARG A 311 5.78 -6.90 -25.75
CA ARG A 311 4.69 -6.19 -26.41
C ARG A 311 3.95 -7.07 -27.41
N HIS A 312 4.67 -7.80 -28.26
CA HIS A 312 4.04 -8.71 -29.21
C HIS A 312 3.22 -9.80 -28.50
N SER A 313 3.78 -10.38 -27.44
CA SER A 313 3.11 -11.42 -26.64
C SER A 313 1.88 -10.88 -25.90
N ALA A 314 1.93 -9.64 -25.41
CA ALA A 314 0.78 -8.98 -24.80
C ALA A 314 -0.36 -8.82 -25.81
N VAL A 315 -0.08 -8.33 -27.03
CA VAL A 315 -1.10 -8.21 -28.09
C VAL A 315 -1.74 -9.56 -28.42
N LEU A 316 -0.94 -10.63 -28.52
CA LEU A 316 -1.46 -11.98 -28.77
C LEU A 316 -2.44 -12.43 -27.67
N TYR A 317 -2.11 -12.18 -26.40
CA TYR A 317 -3.01 -12.49 -25.30
C TYR A 317 -4.34 -11.73 -25.41
N TYR A 318 -4.31 -10.45 -25.77
CA TYR A 318 -5.55 -9.68 -25.94
C TYR A 318 -6.42 -10.21 -27.06
N CYS A 319 -5.82 -10.60 -28.20
CA CYS A 319 -6.56 -11.28 -29.25
C CYS A 319 -7.23 -12.56 -28.71
N ILE A 320 -6.51 -13.38 -27.93
CA ILE A 320 -7.06 -14.58 -27.28
C ILE A 320 -8.18 -14.23 -26.29
N THR A 321 -8.10 -13.10 -25.59
CA THR A 321 -9.17 -12.69 -24.67
C THR A 321 -10.43 -12.20 -25.35
N ASP A 322 -10.35 -11.83 -26.64
CA ASP A 322 -11.48 -11.38 -27.45
C ASP A 322 -12.15 -12.53 -28.23
N LEU A 323 -11.48 -13.69 -28.38
CA LEU A 323 -12.02 -14.90 -28.99
C LEU A 323 -13.35 -15.41 -28.38
N PRO A 324 -13.61 -15.29 -27.06
CA PRO A 324 -14.92 -15.63 -26.47
C PRO A 324 -16.12 -14.90 -27.08
N ASN A 325 -15.90 -13.74 -27.72
CA ASN A 325 -16.96 -13.01 -28.41
C ASN A 325 -17.45 -13.74 -29.68
N VAL A 326 -16.64 -14.64 -30.23
CA VAL A 326 -17.02 -15.49 -31.38
C VAL A 326 -17.69 -16.77 -30.90
N ASP A 327 -17.03 -17.49 -29.99
CA ASP A 327 -17.59 -18.69 -29.37
C ASP A 327 -17.18 -18.73 -27.88
N PRO A 328 -18.14 -18.86 -26.95
CA PRO A 328 -17.88 -18.95 -25.51
C PRO A 328 -16.93 -20.08 -25.10
N MET A 329 -16.69 -21.09 -25.95
CA MET A 329 -15.74 -22.18 -25.71
C MET A 329 -14.28 -21.72 -25.67
N TYR A 330 -13.91 -20.63 -26.37
CA TYR A 330 -12.53 -20.14 -26.45
C TYR A 330 -12.11 -19.28 -25.25
N GLN A 331 -12.38 -19.76 -24.03
CA GLN A 331 -11.99 -19.07 -22.80
C GLN A 331 -10.68 -19.60 -22.24
N TYR A 332 -9.65 -18.74 -22.26
CA TYR A 332 -8.35 -19.03 -21.69
C TYR A 332 -8.05 -18.10 -20.50
N SER A 333 -7.36 -18.64 -19.51
CA SER A 333 -6.90 -17.85 -18.35
C SER A 333 -5.53 -17.22 -18.61
N LEU A 334 -5.23 -16.11 -17.93
CA LEU A 334 -3.90 -15.51 -17.97
C LEU A 334 -2.81 -16.49 -17.50
N VAL A 335 -3.12 -17.31 -16.49
CA VAL A 335 -2.19 -18.31 -15.95
C VAL A 335 -1.82 -19.34 -17.02
N TRP A 336 -2.79 -19.81 -17.80
CA TRP A 336 -2.53 -20.73 -18.91
C TRP A 336 -1.61 -20.09 -19.96
N PHE A 337 -1.86 -18.84 -20.34
CA PHE A 337 -1.04 -18.13 -21.31
C PHE A 337 0.40 -17.91 -20.81
N ILE A 338 0.57 -17.52 -19.54
CA ILE A 338 1.89 -17.35 -18.92
C ILE A 338 2.67 -18.68 -18.86
N ASN A 339 1.99 -19.79 -18.57
CA ASN A 339 2.62 -21.10 -18.57
C ASN A 339 3.07 -21.48 -19.97
N LEU A 340 2.22 -21.31 -20.99
CA LEU A 340 2.58 -21.55 -22.39
C LEU A 340 3.77 -20.69 -22.82
N TYR A 341 3.75 -19.41 -22.43
CA TYR A 341 4.84 -18.47 -22.69
C TYR A 341 6.16 -18.95 -22.08
N THR A 342 6.13 -19.36 -20.81
CA THR A 342 7.31 -19.88 -20.09
C THR A 342 7.83 -21.17 -20.74
N MET A 343 6.94 -22.10 -21.08
CA MET A 343 7.29 -23.34 -21.78
C MET A 343 7.92 -23.06 -23.15
N SER A 344 7.44 -22.05 -23.88
CA SER A 344 8.02 -21.68 -25.19
C SER A 344 9.47 -21.19 -25.07
N ILE A 345 9.79 -20.49 -23.99
CA ILE A 345 11.15 -20.04 -23.68
C ILE A 345 12.02 -21.25 -23.32
N GLU A 346 11.53 -22.16 -22.46
CA GLU A 346 12.26 -23.34 -22.01
C GLU A 346 12.53 -24.35 -23.14
N SER A 347 11.56 -24.57 -24.03
CA SER A 347 11.69 -25.49 -25.17
C SER A 347 12.83 -25.11 -26.13
N ARG A 348 13.13 -23.82 -26.26
CA ARG A 348 14.27 -23.32 -27.05
C ARG A 348 15.61 -23.82 -26.51
N TYR A 349 15.74 -23.98 -25.19
CA TYR A 349 16.97 -24.47 -24.57
C TYR A 349 17.12 -25.99 -24.72
N SER A 350 16.00 -26.73 -24.76
CA SER A 350 16.01 -28.19 -24.92
C SER A 350 16.34 -28.69 -26.33
N THR A 351 16.15 -27.85 -27.35
CA THR A 351 16.41 -28.19 -28.77
C THR A 351 17.79 -27.73 -29.27
N GLY A 352 18.62 -27.20 -28.37
CA GLY A 352 19.97 -26.68 -28.64
C GLY A 352 21.12 -27.61 -28.26
N THR A 353 20.86 -28.90 -28.01
CA THR A 353 21.86 -29.99 -27.96
C THR A 353 21.73 -30.84 -29.20
#